data_AF-A0A9D6MCQ4-F1
#
_entry.id   AF-A0A9D6MCQ4-F1
#
_cell.length_a   1.000
_cell.length_b   1.000
_cell.length_c   1.000
_cell.angle_alpha   90.00
_cell.angle_beta   90.00
_cell.angle_gamma   90.00
#
_symmetry.space_group_name_H-M   'P 1'
#
loop_
_entity.id
_entity.type
_entity.pdbx_description
1 polymer ?
#
loop_
_entity_poly.entity_id
_entity_poly.type
_entity_poly.pdbx_seq_one_letter_code
_entity_poly.pdbx_strand_id
1 'polypeptide(L)' 'MSPSTLVFGKIGAGEELVIHSHVPENGIIFGDGIEAGYFACNSGAIARVGLAERQANLIIRS' A
#
# COMPACT_ATOMS: atom_id res chain seq x y z
N MET A 1 23.88 -1.38 0.84
CA MET A 1 22.40 -1.42 0.95
C MET A 1 22.02 -0.58 2.15
N SER A 2 21.22 0.46 1.98
CA SER A 2 20.68 1.19 3.14
C SER A 2 19.77 0.25 3.95
N PRO A 3 19.70 0.41 5.28
CA PRO A 3 18.74 -0.35 6.07
C PRO A 3 17.32 0.04 5.66
N SER A 4 16.52 -0.95 5.26
CA SER A 4 15.08 -0.76 5.10
C SER A 4 14.49 -0.53 6.48
N THR A 5 13.81 0.59 6.68
CA THR A 5 13.08 0.84 7.93
C THR A 5 11.73 0.14 7.84
N LEU A 6 11.49 -0.86 8.69
CA LEU A 6 10.18 -1.46 8.83
C LEU A 6 9.36 -0.62 9.80
N VAL A 7 8.21 -0.14 9.35
CA VAL A 7 7.24 0.58 10.17
C VAL A 7 5.91 -0.16 10.16
N PHE A 8 5.13 -0.01 11.22
CA PHE A 8 3.78 -0.56 11.32
C PHE A 8 2.85 0.44 12.00
N GLY A 9 1.56 0.33 11.69
CA GLY A 9 0.53 1.22 12.22
C GLY A 9 -0.87 0.71 11.87
N LYS A 10 -1.89 1.46 12.28
CA LYS A 10 -3.30 1.18 11.98
C LYS A 10 -3.91 2.39 11.29
N ILE A 11 -4.75 2.14 10.30
CA ILE A 11 -5.55 3.16 9.61
C ILE A 11 -7.02 2.91 10.00
N GLY A 12 -7.62 3.91 10.65
CA GLY A 12 -9.02 3.94 11.04
C GLY A 12 -9.94 4.52 9.96
N ALA A 13 -11.22 4.65 10.29
CA ALA A 13 -12.21 5.26 9.41
C ALA A 13 -11.91 6.75 9.20
N GLY A 14 -11.84 7.18 7.94
CA GLY A 14 -11.51 8.56 7.57
C GLY A 14 -10.02 8.90 7.64
N GLU A 15 -9.17 7.96 8.05
CA GLU A 15 -7.71 8.12 8.05
C GLU A 15 -7.10 7.56 6.75
N GLU A 16 -5.95 8.10 6.36
CA GLU A 16 -5.19 7.63 5.21
C GLU A 16 -3.68 7.65 5.50
N LEU A 17 -2.97 6.66 4.96
CA LEU A 17 -1.53 6.72 4.78
C LEU A 17 -1.23 7.33 3.40
N VAL A 18 -0.52 8.45 3.40
CA VAL A 18 -0.06 9.12 2.17
C VAL A 18 1.43 8.89 2.00
N ILE A 19 1.82 8.31 0.86
CA ILE A 19 3.20 8.00 0.52
C ILE A 19 3.62 8.89 -0.64
N HIS A 20 4.64 9.71 -0.41
CA HIS A 20 5.31 10.50 -1.44
C HIS A 20 6.57 9.77 -1.88
N SER A 21 6.63 9.35 -3.14
CA SER A 21 7.83 8.67 -3.64
C SER A 21 8.92 9.66 -4.04
N HIS A 22 10.12 9.36 -3.56
CA HIS A 22 11.37 10.00 -3.98
C HIS A 22 12.29 9.03 -4.72
N VAL A 23 11.77 7.86 -5.12
CA VAL A 23 12.54 6.85 -5.86
C VAL A 23 12.69 7.32 -7.31
N PRO A 24 13.91 7.51 -7.85
CA PRO A 24 14.08 8.09 -9.19
C PRO A 24 13.35 7.32 -10.30
N GLU A 25 13.52 6.00 -10.33
CA GLU A 25 12.97 5.10 -11.35
C GLU A 25 12.76 3.69 -10.78
N ASN A 26 11.94 2.89 -11.46
CA ASN A 26 11.62 1.51 -11.10
C ASN A 26 11.05 1.35 -9.67
N GLY A 27 10.45 2.41 -9.11
CA GLY A 27 9.76 2.33 -7.84
C GLY A 27 8.43 1.59 -8.00
N ILE A 28 8.14 0.66 -7.11
CA ILE A 28 6.91 -0.13 -7.13
C ILE A 28 6.29 -0.23 -5.74
N ILE A 29 4.95 -0.28 -5.68
CA ILE A 29 4.18 -0.69 -4.50
C ILE A 29 3.36 -1.92 -4.88
N PHE A 30 3.41 -2.97 -4.07
CA PHE A 30 2.61 -4.18 -4.25
C PHE A 30 1.98 -4.63 -2.93
N GLY A 31 0.81 -5.27 -3.02
CA GLY A 31 0.08 -5.85 -1.90
C GLY A 31 0.23 -7.36 -1.83
N ASP A 32 -0.19 -7.95 -0.71
CA ASP A 32 -0.33 -9.41 -0.51
C ASP A 32 0.92 -10.26 -0.79
N GLY A 33 2.10 -9.63 -0.84
CA GLY A 33 3.36 -10.27 -1.22
C GLY A 33 3.47 -10.62 -2.71
N ILE A 34 2.60 -10.09 -3.57
CA ILE A 34 2.55 -10.40 -5.01
C ILE A 34 3.06 -9.22 -5.83
N GLU A 35 4.32 -9.28 -6.24
CA GLU A 35 4.94 -8.20 -7.03
C GLU A 35 4.28 -8.01 -8.39
N ALA A 36 3.77 -9.08 -9.03
CA ALA A 36 3.13 -8.97 -10.35
C ALA A 36 1.88 -8.06 -10.37
N GLY A 37 1.25 -7.82 -9.22
CA GLY A 37 0.10 -6.91 -9.05
C GLY A 37 0.51 -5.49 -8.60
N TYR A 38 1.70 -5.03 -9.00
CA TYR A 38 2.24 -3.75 -8.55
C TYR A 38 1.62 -2.51 -9.22
N PHE A 39 1.79 -1.37 -8.54
CA PHE A 39 1.60 -0.04 -9.09
C PHE A 39 2.94 0.69 -9.16
N ALA A 40 3.19 1.42 -10.25
CA ALA A 40 4.39 2.23 -10.41
C ALA A 40 4.39 3.41 -9.42
N CYS A 41 5.53 3.63 -8.77
CA CYS A 41 5.71 4.60 -7.70
C CYS A 41 7.07 5.30 -7.84
N ASN A 42 7.31 5.89 -9.01
CA ASN A 42 8.51 6.69 -9.28
C ASN A 42 8.40 8.09 -8.64
N SER A 43 9.47 8.87 -8.72
CA SER A 43 9.58 10.19 -8.10
C SER A 43 8.42 11.09 -8.53
N GLY A 44 7.78 11.72 -7.54
CA GLY A 44 6.59 12.55 -7.75
C GLY A 44 5.26 11.79 -7.70
N ALA A 45 5.27 10.45 -7.64
CA ALA A 45 4.06 9.68 -7.36
C ALA A 45 3.57 9.90 -5.93
N ILE A 46 2.25 9.98 -5.78
CA ILE A 46 1.56 10.04 -4.48
C ILE A 46 0.62 8.85 -4.40
N ALA A 47 0.92 7.88 -3.54
CA ALA A 47 0.04 6.77 -3.25
C ALA A 47 -0.74 7.06 -1.97
N ARG A 48 -2.05 6.76 -1.98
CA ARG A 48 -2.95 6.93 -0.84
C ARG A 48 -3.52 5.57 -0.47
N VAL A 49 -3.32 5.17 0.77
CA VAL A 49 -3.82 3.90 1.31
C VAL A 49 -4.83 4.24 2.40
N GLY A 50 -6.05 3.77 2.23
CA GLY A 50 -7.16 3.98 3.17
C GLY A 50 -8.03 2.73 3.24
N LEU A 51 -9.04 2.77 4.11
CA LEU A 51 -10.04 1.71 4.14
C LEU A 51 -10.86 1.72 2.84
N ALA A 52 -10.99 0.55 2.20
CA ALA A 52 -11.82 0.40 1.02
C ALA A 52 -13.30 0.61 1.35
N GLU A 53 -14.04 1.27 0.46
CA GLU A 53 -15.49 1.45 0.59
C GLU A 53 -16.26 0.13 0.59
N ARG A 54 -15.69 -0.90 -0.05
CA ARG A 54 -16.30 -2.22 -0.20
C ARG A 54 -15.51 -3.25 0.59
N GLN A 55 -16.23 -4.07 1.33
CA GLN A 55 -15.67 -5.15 2.13
C GLN A 55 -16.10 -6.50 1.57
N ALA A 56 -15.17 -7.45 1.50
CA ALA A 56 -15.47 -8.83 1.14
C ALA A 56 -16.12 -9.53 2.33
N ASN A 57 -17.36 -10.02 2.14
CA ASN A 57 -18.06 -10.79 3.15
C ASN A 57 -17.82 -12.28 2.93
N LEU A 58 -17.12 -12.92 3.86
CA LEU A 58 -16.90 -14.37 3.82
C LEU A 58 -18.11 -15.10 4.41
N ILE A 59 -18.76 -15.96 3.60
CA ILE A 59 -19.84 -16.82 4.06
C ILE A 59 -19.26 -18.16 4.52
N ILE A 60 -19.63 -18.57 5.73
CA ILE A 60 -19.21 -19.86 6.31
C ILE A 60 -20.47 -20.73 6.44
N ARG A 61 -20.40 -22.00 6.02
CA ARG A 61 -21.46 -22.99 6.20
C ARG A 61 -21.06 -23.97 7.30
N SER A 62 -22.02 -24.30 8.17
CA SER A 62 -21.92 -25.31 9.24
C SER A 62 -22.13 -26.72 8.71
#